data_AF-A0A2X3IV79-F1
#
_entry.id   AF-A0A2X3IV79-F1
#
_cell.length_a   1.000
_cell.length_b   1.000
_cell.length_c   1.000
_cell.angle_alpha   90.00
_cell.angle_beta   90.00
_cell.angle_gamma   90.00
#
_symmetry.space_group_name_H-M   'P 1'
#
loop_
_entity.id
_entity.type
_entity.pdbx_description
1 polymer ?
#
loop_
_entity_poly.entity_id
_entity_poly.type
_entity_poly.pdbx_seq_one_letter_code
_entity_poly.pdbx_strand_id
1 'polypeptide(L)' 'MDIGPRDGQPVILLHGWPYDIQSYAQVAPALAQKGYRVIVPYLRGYGTTRFLSASTPA' A
#
# COMPACT_ATOMS: atom_id res chain seq x y z
N MET A 1 1.84 4.10 0.43
CA MET A 1 1.77 4.95 -0.77
C MET A 1 0.32 5.22 -1.10
N ASP A 2 -0.06 6.45 -1.45
CA ASP A 2 -1.41 6.83 -1.92
C ASP A 2 -1.24 7.79 -3.11
N ILE A 3 -1.61 7.34 -4.31
CA ILE A 3 -1.39 8.09 -5.57
C ILE A 3 -2.64 8.05 -6.47
N GLY A 4 -2.64 8.91 -7.50
CA GLY A 4 -3.76 9.10 -8.42
C GLY A 4 -4.80 10.12 -7.93
N PRO A 5 -5.83 10.38 -8.75
CA PRO A 5 -6.88 11.37 -8.45
C PRO A 5 -7.57 11.07 -7.12
N ARG A 6 -7.91 12.09 -6.34
CA ARG A 6 -8.52 11.90 -5.01
C ARG A 6 -9.94 11.32 -5.09
N ASP A 7 -10.62 11.59 -6.20
CA ASP A 7 -11.96 11.18 -6.61
C ASP A 7 -11.97 9.98 -7.57
N GLY A 8 -10.79 9.47 -7.95
CA GLY A 8 -10.65 8.28 -8.78
C GLY A 8 -11.16 7.03 -8.06
N GLN A 9 -11.61 6.02 -8.83
CA GLN A 9 -12.07 4.74 -8.28
C GLN A 9 -10.98 4.15 -7.34
N PRO A 10 -11.30 3.90 -6.06
CA PRO A 10 -10.31 3.37 -5.12
C PRO A 10 -9.91 1.93 -5.45
N VAL A 11 -8.61 1.65 -5.38
CA VAL A 11 -7.99 0.33 -5.47
C VAL A 11 -6.95 0.17 -4.36
N ILE A 12 -7.03 -0.93 -3.62
CA ILE A 12 -6.06 -1.27 -2.56
C ILE A 12 -5.25 -2.48 -3.02
N LEU A 13 -3.93 -2.33 -3.12
CA LEU A 13 -3.01 -3.40 -3.49
C LEU A 13 -2.30 -3.91 -2.23
N LEU A 14 -2.52 -5.18 -1.88
CA LEU A 14 -2.00 -5.80 -0.66
C LEU A 14 -0.90 -6.78 -1.01
N HIS A 15 0.30 -6.54 -0.50
CA HIS A 15 1.42 -7.46 -0.71
C HIS A 15 1.24 -8.76 0.11
N GLY A 16 1.92 -9.82 -0.32
CA GLY A 16 1.97 -11.10 0.39
C GLY A 16 3.25 -11.25 1.23
N TRP A 17 3.40 -12.44 1.82
CA TRP A 17 4.62 -12.86 2.50
C TRP A 17 5.57 -13.58 1.51
N PRO A 18 6.90 -13.40 1.57
CA PRO A 18 7.67 -12.46 2.38
C PRO A 18 8.06 -11.19 1.59
N TYR A 19 7.07 -10.50 1.01
CA TYR A 19 7.27 -9.32 0.15
C TYR A 19 6.71 -8.04 0.78
N ASP A 20 6.86 -6.90 0.10
CA ASP A 20 6.41 -5.59 0.56
C ASP A 20 5.75 -4.78 -0.56
N ILE A 21 5.58 -3.45 -0.37
CA ILE A 21 4.95 -2.58 -1.37
C ILE A 21 5.65 -2.57 -2.73
N GLN A 22 6.94 -2.95 -2.80
CA GLN A 22 7.70 -2.92 -4.04
C GLN A 22 7.18 -3.92 -5.07
N SER A 23 6.42 -4.95 -4.64
CA SER A 23 5.66 -5.82 -5.55
C SER A 23 4.73 -5.04 -6.49
N TYR A 24 4.34 -3.82 -6.13
CA TYR A 24 3.44 -2.97 -6.92
C TYR A 24 4.09 -1.67 -7.42
N ALA A 25 5.43 -1.55 -7.38
CA ALA A 25 6.14 -0.34 -7.80
C ALA A 25 5.83 0.08 -9.24
N GLN A 26 5.56 -0.88 -10.13
CA GLN A 26 5.16 -0.63 -11.53
C GLN A 26 3.64 -0.62 -11.73
N VAL A 27 2.91 -1.45 -10.96
CA VAL A 27 1.44 -1.59 -11.08
C VAL A 27 0.72 -0.33 -10.60
N ALA A 28 1.15 0.24 -9.47
CA ALA A 28 0.47 1.38 -8.88
C ALA A 28 0.50 2.64 -9.76
N PRO A 29 1.66 3.05 -10.35
CA PRO A 29 1.69 4.16 -11.31
C PRO A 29 0.84 3.91 -12.56
N ALA A 30 0.85 2.67 -13.09
CA ALA A 30 0.08 2.32 -14.29
C ALA A 30 -1.45 2.42 -14.07
N LEU A 31 -1.93 2.01 -12.89
CA LEU A 31 -3.34 2.19 -12.50
C LEU A 31 -3.68 3.66 -12.23
N ALA A 32 -2.79 4.40 -11.56
CA ALA A 32 -3.02 5.82 -11.31
C ALA A 32 -3.13 6.63 -12.61
N GLN A 33 -2.32 6.32 -13.63
CA GLN A 33 -2.41 6.93 -14.96
C GLN A 33 -3.75 6.64 -15.66
N LYS A 34 -4.45 5.57 -15.29
CA LYS A 34 -5.79 5.24 -15.78
C LYS A 34 -6.91 5.90 -14.97
N GLY A 35 -6.59 6.78 -14.02
CA GLY A 35 -7.56 7.53 -13.22
C GLY A 35 -8.00 6.86 -11.92
N TYR A 36 -7.36 5.75 -11.51
CA TYR A 36 -7.64 5.11 -10.23
C TYR A 36 -6.92 5.82 -9.07
N ARG A 37 -7.54 5.84 -7.89
CA ARG A 37 -6.85 6.17 -6.64
C ARG A 37 -6.26 4.89 -6.06
N VAL A 38 -4.94 4.78 -6.04
CA VAL A 38 -4.25 3.55 -5.66
C VAL A 38 -3.59 3.70 -4.30
N ILE A 39 -3.94 2.81 -3.38
CA ILE A 39 -3.36 2.73 -2.04
C ILE A 39 -2.56 1.43 -1.91
N VAL A 40 -1.30 1.56 -1.52
CA VAL A 40 -0.40 0.41 -1.29
C VAL A 40 0.17 0.54 0.13
N PRO A 41 -0.42 -0.14 1.13
CA PRO A 41 0.06 -0.14 2.50
C PRO A 41 1.13 -1.21 2.73
N TYR A 42 2.04 -0.98 3.68
CA TYR A 42 2.76 -2.08 4.31
C TYR A 42 1.81 -2.79 5.29
N LEU A 43 1.72 -4.12 5.22
CA LEU A 43 1.05 -4.94 6.23
C LEU A 43 1.78 -4.85 7.57
N ARG A 44 1.10 -5.27 8.65
CA ARG A 44 1.72 -5.37 9.98
C ARG A 44 3.00 -6.21 9.91
N GLY A 45 4.07 -5.74 10.56
CA GLY A 45 5.38 -6.40 10.54
C GLY A 45 6.27 -6.05 9.34
N TYR A 46 5.84 -5.17 8.44
CA TYR A 46 6.63 -4.73 7.28
C TYR A 46 6.81 -3.20 7.23
N GLY A 47 7.96 -2.77 6.68
CA GLY A 47 8.23 -1.37 6.37
C GLY A 47 8.02 -0.43 7.56
N THR A 48 7.24 0.63 7.34
CA THR A 48 6.99 1.68 8.35
C THR A 48 5.69 1.51 9.12
N THR A 49 4.92 0.44 8.87
CA THR A 49 3.70 0.14 9.65
C THR A 49 4.08 -0.39 11.03
N ARG A 50 3.58 0.25 12.09
CA ARG A 50 3.89 -0.10 13.48
C ARG A 50 2.65 -0.18 14.36
N PHE A 51 2.74 -0.96 15.42
CA PHE A 51 1.75 -0.90 16.50
C PHE A 51 1.81 0.45 17.21
N LEU A 52 0.65 0.92 17.69
CA LEU A 52 0.55 2.17 18.45
C LEU A 52 1.08 1.99 19.88
N SER A 53 0.77 0.86 20.53
CA SER A 53 1.32 0.53 21.84
C SER A 53 2.62 -0.24 21.71
N ALA A 54 3.64 0.21 22.43
CA ALA A 54 4.94 -0.46 22.55
C ALA A 54 4.83 -1.83 23.25
N SER A 55 3.76 -2.10 23.99
CA SER A 55 3.53 -3.39 24.65
C SER A 55 2.87 -4.44 23.75
N THR A 56 2.55 -4.10 22.50
CA THR A 56 1.87 -5.04 21.59
C THR A 56 2.85 -6.10 21.11
N PRO A 57 2.56 -7.40 21.27
CA PRO A 57 3.41 -8.46 20.73
C PRO A 57 3.52 -8.36 19.20
N ALA A 58 4.70 -8.67 18.68
CA ALA A 58 4.99 -8.69 17.25
C ALA A 58 4.39 -9.93 16.56
#